data_AF-A0A6A7BXZ3-F1
#
_entry.id   AF-A0A6A7BXZ3-F1
#
_cell.length_a   1.000
_cell.length_b   1.000
_cell.length_c   1.000
_cell.angle_alpha   90.00
_cell.angle_beta   90.00
_cell.angle_gamma   90.00
#
_symmetry.space_group_name_H-M   'P 1'
#
loop_
_entity.id
_entity.type
_entity.pdbx_description
1 polymer ?
#
loop_
_entity_poly.entity_id
_entity_poly.type
_entity_poly.pdbx_seq_one_letter_code
_entity_poly.pdbx_strand_id
1 'polypeptide(L)' 'MQTEDTIGLSDEAFAKKEVDKMIYHAQERITLTQETPLSFNKCVLTLDKDCTISFRQKGQKAKLETVEDAQ' A
#
# COMPACT_ATOMS: atom_id res chain seq x y z
N MET A 1 -10.25 -9.36 -5.93
CA MET A 1 -10.05 -10.08 -7.19
C MET A 1 -9.87 -11.54 -6.82
N GLN A 2 -10.89 -12.38 -7.02
CA GLN A 2 -10.73 -13.83 -6.82
C GLN A 2 -9.91 -14.38 -7.98
N THR A 3 -8.85 -15.10 -7.65
CA THR A 3 -8.10 -15.95 -8.58
C THR A 3 -8.66 -17.37 -8.43
N GLU A 4 -9.12 -17.95 -9.53
CA GLU A 4 -9.90 -19.19 -9.59
C GLU A 4 -9.16 -20.49 -9.16
N ASP A 5 -7.89 -20.41 -8.72
CA ASP A 5 -7.08 -21.56 -8.30
C ASP A 5 -6.82 -21.58 -6.79
N THR A 6 -7.87 -21.53 -5.96
CA THR A 6 -7.70 -21.71 -4.50
C THR A 6 -8.66 -22.77 -3.97
N ILE A 7 -8.13 -23.94 -3.61
CA ILE A 7 -8.85 -24.90 -2.77
C ILE A 7 -8.92 -24.31 -1.36
N GLY A 8 -10.09 -23.81 -0.98
CA GLY A 8 -10.34 -23.33 0.37
C GLY A 8 -10.40 -24.50 1.34
N LEU A 9 -9.27 -24.85 1.97
CA LEU A 9 -9.25 -25.71 3.15
C LEU A 9 -9.48 -24.84 4.39
N SER A 10 -10.74 -24.50 4.66
CA SER A 10 -11.14 -23.80 5.89
C SER A 10 -11.70 -24.81 6.90
N ASP A 11 -11.14 -24.87 8.10
CA ASP A 11 -11.81 -25.45 9.26
C ASP A 11 -12.65 -24.36 9.97
N GLU A 12 -13.63 -24.77 10.78
CA GLU A 12 -14.50 -23.83 11.52
C GLU A 12 -13.70 -22.86 12.40
N ALA A 13 -12.53 -23.29 12.88
CA ALA A 13 -11.65 -22.47 13.70
C ALA A 13 -10.96 -21.35 12.89
N PHE A 14 -10.59 -21.62 11.64
CA PHE A 14 -10.00 -20.67 10.70
C PHE A 14 -11.04 -19.65 10.24
N ALA A 15 -12.23 -20.12 9.85
CA ALA A 15 -13.34 -19.23 9.46
C ALA A 15 -13.71 -18.27 10.60
N LYS A 16 -13.75 -18.76 11.84
CA LYS A 16 -14.02 -17.93 13.01
C LYS A 16 -12.91 -16.92 13.30
N LYS A 17 -11.64 -17.25 13.01
CA LYS A 17 -10.51 -16.31 13.11
C LYS A 17 -10.46 -15.28 11.98
N GLU A 18 -10.92 -15.60 10.78
CA GLU A 18 -10.99 -14.64 9.67
C GLU A 18 -12.04 -13.55 9.92
N VAL A 19 -13.21 -13.95 10.43
CA VAL A 19 -14.29 -13.01 10.80
C VAL A 19 -13.83 -12.04 11.89
N ASP A 20 -13.09 -12.53 12.90
CA ASP A 20 -12.59 -11.72 14.02
C ASP A 20 -11.46 -10.75 13.61
N LYS A 21 -10.71 -11.09 12.55
CA LYS A 21 -9.67 -10.21 11.98
C LYS A 21 -10.21 -9.22 10.94
N MET A 22 -11.40 -9.45 10.40
CA MET A 22 -12.10 -8.53 9.50
C MET A 22 -12.96 -7.50 10.24
N ILE A 23 -12.51 -7.05 11.42
CA ILE A 23 -12.98 -5.75 11.92
C ILE A 23 -12.35 -4.69 11.01
N TYR A 24 -13.05 -4.38 9.91
CA TYR A 24 -12.80 -3.20 9.10
C TYR A 24 -13.09 -1.98 9.97
N HIS A 25 -12.13 -1.60 10.80
CA HIS A 25 -12.05 -0.24 11.29
C HIS A 25 -11.92 0.62 10.04
N ALA A 26 -13.04 1.23 9.62
CA ALA A 26 -13.01 2.24 8.57
C ALA A 26 -12.00 3.29 9.02
N GLN A 27 -10.83 3.26 8.39
CA GLN A 27 -9.80 4.25 8.68
C GLN A 27 -10.40 5.63 8.44
N GLU A 28 -10.03 6.57 9.30
CA GLU A 28 -10.47 7.96 9.18
C GLU A 28 -10.22 8.45 7.74
N ARG A 29 -11.16 9.20 7.17
CA ARG A 29 -10.99 9.75 5.82
C ARG A 29 -9.90 10.81 5.86
N ILE A 30 -8.72 10.48 5.36
CA ILE A 30 -7.62 11.43 5.26
C ILE A 30 -7.59 12.00 3.84
N THR A 31 -7.59 13.33 3.73
CA THR A 31 -7.52 14.04 2.45
C THR A 31 -6.06 14.21 2.02
N LEU A 32 -5.74 13.79 0.80
CA LEU A 32 -4.44 14.07 0.19
C LEU A 32 -4.39 15.55 -0.23
N THR A 33 -3.42 16.29 0.30
CA THR A 33 -3.14 17.68 -0.12
C THR A 33 -1.70 17.77 -0.64
N GLN A 34 -1.36 18.87 -1.33
CA GLN A 34 0.00 19.11 -1.80
C GLN A 34 1.01 19.24 -0.65
N GLU A 35 0.55 19.73 0.50
CA GLU A 35 1.38 19.97 1.68
C GLU A 35 1.51 18.70 2.55
N THR A 36 0.57 17.77 2.44
CA THR A 36 0.48 16.59 3.31
C THR A 36 0.51 15.29 2.49
N PRO A 37 1.71 14.70 2.30
CA PRO A 37 1.85 13.36 1.76
C PRO A 37 1.16 12.32 2.65
N LEU A 38 0.54 11.30 2.04
CA LEU A 38 -0.12 10.23 2.77
C LEU A 38 0.66 8.93 2.75
N SER A 39 0.74 8.25 3.89
CA SER A 39 1.26 6.89 3.97
C SER A 39 0.13 5.90 3.73
N PHE A 40 0.22 5.09 2.68
CA PHE A 40 -0.77 4.09 2.31
C PHE A 40 -0.08 2.80 1.86
N ASN A 41 -0.35 1.67 2.52
CA ASN A 41 0.17 0.35 2.16
C ASN A 41 1.70 0.33 1.88
N LYS A 42 2.51 0.86 2.81
CA LYS A 42 3.98 0.99 2.70
C LYS A 42 4.47 1.89 1.55
N CYS A 43 3.57 2.66 0.96
CA CYS A 43 3.86 3.65 -0.06
C CYS A 43 3.53 5.05 0.46
N VAL A 44 4.08 6.05 -0.21
CA VAL A 44 3.86 7.47 0.03
C VAL A 44 3.16 8.04 -1.19
N LEU A 45 1.98 8.61 -0.95
CA LEU A 45 1.20 9.36 -1.91
C LEU A 45 1.55 10.83 -1.78
N THR A 46 1.82 11.50 -2.90
CA THR A 46 1.99 12.95 -2.95
C THR A 46 1.13 13.53 -4.06
N LEU A 47 0.56 14.71 -3.82
CA LEU A 47 -0.14 15.48 -4.84
C LEU A 47 0.81 16.56 -5.37
N ASP A 48 1.06 16.55 -6.67
CA ASP A 48 1.89 17.56 -7.32
C ASP A 48 1.06 18.80 -7.69
N LYS A 49 1.76 19.88 -8.09
CA LYS A 49 1.16 21.15 -8.54
C LYS A 49 0.24 20.97 -9.74
N ASP A 50 0.57 20.04 -10.62
CA ASP A 50 -0.21 19.71 -11.83
C ASP A 50 -1.38 18.75 -11.54
N CYS A 51 -1.83 18.69 -10.28
CA CYS A 51 -2.87 17.76 -9.81
C CYS A 51 -2.57 16.28 -10.09
N THR A 52 -1.31 15.93 -10.31
CA THR A 52 -0.87 14.55 -10.53
C THR A 52 -0.62 13.87 -9.20
N ILE A 53 -1.18 12.67 -9.04
CA ILE A 53 -0.94 11.84 -7.85
C ILE A 53 0.26 10.95 -8.14
N SER A 54 1.31 11.10 -7.34
CA SER A 54 2.49 10.25 -7.39
C SER A 54 2.44 9.21 -6.28
N PHE A 55 2.77 7.97 -6.62
CA PHE A 55 2.81 6.83 -5.70
C PHE A 55 4.22 6.27 -5.65
N ARG A 56 4.88 6.37 -4.49
CA ARG A 56 6.26 5.89 -4.32
C ARG A 56 6.35 4.90 -3.17
N GLN A 57 7.00 3.77 -3.38
CA GLN A 57 7.25 2.83 -2.28
C GLN A 57 8.21 3.46 -1.25
N LYS A 58 7.89 3.33 0.04
CA LYS A 58 8.76 3.84 1.11
C LYS A 58 10.11 3.11 1.02
N GLY A 59 11.19 3.87 0.87
CA GLY A 59 12.54 3.32 0.72
C GLY A 59 12.91 2.84 -0.69
N GLN A 60 12.10 3.12 -1.72
CA GLN A 60 12.43 2.75 -3.12
C GLN A 60 13.81 3.27 -3.56
N LYS A 61 14.21 4.45 -3.08
CA LYS A 61 15.52 5.05 -3.38
C LYS A 61 16.70 4.44 -2.62
N ALA A 62 16.45 3.62 -1.60
CA ALA A 62 17.52 3.13 -0.71
C ALA A 62 18.38 2.01 -1.33
N LYS A 63 17.93 1.42 -2.45
CA LYS A 63 18.67 0.37 -3.19
C LYS A 63 19.25 0.87 -4.52
N LEU A 64 19.12 2.16 -4.82
CA LEU A 64 19.66 2.74 -6.05
C LEU A 64 20.97 3.44 -5.70
N GLU A 65 22.07 2.88 -6.17
CA GLU A 65 23.38 3.52 -6.14
C GLU A 65 23.59 4.26 -7.47
N THR A 66 24.14 5.46 -7.41
CA THR A 66 24.52 6.21 -8.60
C THR A 66 25.72 5.51 -9.21
N VAL A 67 25.59 5.01 -10.44
CA VAL A 67 26.73 4.51 -11.20
C VAL A 67 27.39 5.73 -11.84
N GLU A 68 28.66 6.00 -11.50
CA GLU A 68 29.46 6.96 -12.26
C GLU A 68 29.83 6.29 -13.59
N ASP A 69 29.35 6.84 -14.71
CA ASP A 69 29.82 6.44 -16.03
C ASP A 69 31.31 6.77 -16.13
N ALA A 70 32.16 5.75 -16.16
CA ALA A 70 33.60 5.89 -16.37
C ALA A 70 33.85 6.43 -17.78
N GLN A 71 34.26 7.70 -17.88
CA GLN A 71 34.88 8.28 -19.07
C GLN A 71 36.41 8.20 -18.99
#